data_AF-A0A453LHN5-F1
#
_entry.id   AF-A0A453LHN5-F1
#
_cell.length_a   1.000
_cell.length_b   1.000
_cell.length_c   1.000
_cell.angle_alpha   90.00
_cell.angle_beta   90.00
_cell.angle_gamma   90.00
#
_symmetry.space_group_name_H-M   'P 1'
#
loop_
_entity.id
_entity.type
_entity.pdbx_description
1 polymer ?
#
loop_
_entity_poly.entity_id
_entity_poly.type
_entity_poly.pdbx_seq_one_letter_code
_entity_poly.pdbx_strand_id
1 'polypeptide(L)'
;MGGRKLALLKQAVGFVVDKLGPHDRLSLVSFSCDARRLTRLTRMSDAGRASTERTVESLAAGGGTNIKEGLREAAKVIDGRRYRNAVTGVILLSDGQDNYTLSSRFYNQDVATDYSVLVPPSLIRTGDGSSPPIHTFGFGTDHDSAAMHTIAEATGGTFAFIENEAVIQDSFAQCIGGLLSVAAQEARVAVECVCPGVRVRSIKSGRYKSRVDADGRAAAVEVGELYADEERRFLLLVDVPAAGATDDVTSLMKVSCTYRDVATGQSVDVAGEDVAVKRPVEAPEAEP
;
A
#
# COMPACT_ATOMS: atom_id res chain seq x y z
N MET A 1 5.47 5.50 25.19
CA MET A 1 6.03 6.62 24.40
C MET A 1 6.83 7.66 25.19
N GLY A 2 7.47 7.36 26.32
CA GLY A 2 8.16 8.41 27.12
C GLY A 2 9.55 8.81 26.60
N GLY A 3 10.02 10.00 26.99
CA GLY A 3 11.42 10.42 26.84
C GLY A 3 11.91 10.52 25.39
N ARG A 4 13.04 9.88 25.08
CA ARG A 4 13.68 9.91 23.75
C ARG A 4 12.73 9.44 22.64
N LYS A 5 11.87 8.44 22.89
CA LYS A 5 10.93 7.93 21.88
C LYS A 5 9.90 8.99 21.45
N LEU A 6 9.42 9.82 22.40
CA LEU A 6 8.52 10.93 22.08
C LEU A 6 9.22 12.01 21.24
N ALA A 7 10.46 12.35 21.59
CA ALA A 7 11.24 13.32 20.84
C ALA A 7 11.45 12.86 19.38
N LEU A 8 11.78 11.58 19.20
CA LEU A 8 11.90 10.94 17.88
C LEU A 8 10.58 10.98 17.09
N LEU A 9 9.43 10.70 17.73
CA LEU A 9 8.13 10.84 17.07
C LEU A 9 7.87 12.29 16.64
N LYS A 10 8.15 13.27 17.51
CA LYS A 10 7.93 14.68 17.19
C LYS A 10 8.77 15.12 15.99
N GLN A 11 10.04 14.72 15.95
CA GLN A 11 10.93 14.95 14.81
C GLN A 11 10.39 14.28 13.54
N ALA A 12 9.93 13.03 13.62
CA ALA A 12 9.37 12.31 12.49
C ALA A 12 8.13 13.00 11.91
N VAL A 13 7.21 13.45 12.79
CA VAL A 13 6.02 14.19 12.36
C VAL A 13 6.39 15.58 11.82
N GLY A 14 7.38 16.26 12.40
CA GLY A 14 7.92 17.51 11.88
C GLY A 14 8.44 17.35 10.44
N PHE A 15 9.23 16.31 10.19
CA PHE A 15 9.69 15.97 8.85
C PHE A 15 8.53 15.74 7.87
N VAL A 16 7.45 15.08 8.31
CA VAL A 16 6.24 14.92 7.49
C VAL A 16 5.64 16.28 7.14
N VAL A 17 5.45 17.15 8.12
CA VAL A 17 4.88 18.50 7.91
C VAL A 17 5.72 19.31 6.92
N ASP A 18 7.04 19.20 6.98
CA ASP A 18 7.96 19.92 6.09
C ASP A 18 7.87 19.45 4.62
N LYS A 19 7.69 18.14 4.41
CA LYS A 19 7.65 17.53 3.07
C LYS A 19 6.30 17.65 2.37
N LEU A 20 5.21 17.85 3.11
CA LEU A 20 3.88 18.00 2.53
C LEU A 20 3.71 19.36 1.83
N GLY A 21 3.20 19.38 0.62
CA GLY A 21 2.92 20.61 -0.13
C GLY A 21 1.75 21.43 0.44
N PRO A 22 1.57 22.69 0.02
CA PRO A 22 0.51 23.58 0.53
C PRO A 22 -0.93 23.10 0.21
N HIS A 23 -1.07 22.18 -0.75
CA HIS A 23 -2.34 21.57 -1.12
C HIS A 23 -2.63 20.25 -0.39
N ASP A 24 -1.63 19.68 0.28
CA ASP A 24 -1.77 18.45 1.05
C ASP A 24 -2.46 18.71 2.37
N ARG A 25 -3.09 17.66 2.90
CA ARG A 25 -3.88 17.74 4.13
C ARG A 25 -3.40 16.73 5.14
N LEU A 26 -3.14 17.20 6.36
CA LEU A 26 -2.75 16.36 7.48
C LEU A 26 -3.75 16.49 8.62
N SER A 27 -4.00 15.37 9.31
CA SER A 27 -4.80 15.30 10.53
C SER A 27 -4.02 14.49 11.54
N LEU A 28 -3.90 15.00 12.77
CA LEU A 28 -3.23 14.31 13.86
C LEU A 28 -4.27 13.65 14.77
N VAL A 29 -4.07 12.37 15.03
CA VAL A 29 -4.81 11.59 16.02
C VAL A 29 -3.81 11.13 17.06
N SER A 30 -4.04 11.47 18.32
CA SER A 30 -3.27 10.91 19.43
C SER A 30 -4.10 9.83 20.11
N PHE A 31 -3.47 8.74 20.49
CA PHE A 31 -4.12 7.67 21.23
C PHE A 31 -3.26 7.23 22.41
N SER A 32 -3.93 6.78 23.46
CA SER A 32 -3.31 6.07 24.59
C SER A 32 -4.29 5.02 25.11
N CYS A 33 -4.99 5.25 26.22
CA CYS A 33 -6.15 4.45 26.62
C CYS A 33 -7.34 4.71 25.68
N ASP A 34 -7.52 5.98 25.33
CA ASP A 34 -8.53 6.49 24.41
C ASP A 34 -7.85 7.17 23.22
N ALA A 35 -8.58 7.32 22.11
CA ALA A 35 -8.12 8.05 20.95
C ALA A 35 -8.84 9.39 20.80
N ARG A 36 -8.09 10.42 20.41
CA ARG A 36 -8.62 11.77 20.17
C ARG A 36 -8.02 12.37 18.91
N ARG A 37 -8.88 12.99 18.12
CA ARG A 37 -8.48 13.83 16.99
C ARG A 37 -7.98 15.18 17.50
N LEU A 38 -6.69 15.46 17.31
CA LEU A 38 -6.07 16.72 17.73
C LEU A 38 -6.28 17.84 16.72
N THR A 39 -6.18 17.51 15.43
CA THR A 39 -6.40 18.48 14.35
C THR A 39 -7.44 17.97 13.36
N ARG A 40 -8.15 18.89 12.71
CA ARG A 40 -8.91 18.54 11.51
C ARG A 40 -7.96 18.31 10.34
N LEU A 41 -8.46 17.72 9.24
CA LEU A 41 -7.70 17.64 7.99
C LEU A 41 -7.43 19.06 7.49
N THR A 42 -6.25 19.55 7.83
CA THR A 42 -5.83 20.94 7.64
C THR A 42 -4.89 20.99 6.47
N ARG A 43 -5.03 21.99 5.60
CA ARG A 43 -4.07 22.19 4.50
C ARG A 43 -2.71 22.58 5.08
N MET A 44 -1.63 22.02 4.56
CA MET A 44 -0.27 22.33 4.99
C MET A 44 0.27 23.63 4.37
N SER A 45 -0.58 24.68 4.35
CA SER A 45 -0.12 26.06 4.16
C SER A 45 0.69 26.54 5.36
N ASP A 46 1.39 27.67 5.26
CA ASP A 46 2.23 28.20 6.35
C ASP A 46 1.51 28.26 7.71
N ALA A 47 0.26 28.73 7.72
CA ALA A 47 -0.56 28.76 8.92
C ALA A 47 -0.95 27.36 9.44
N GLY A 48 -1.26 26.44 8.52
CA GLY A 48 -1.59 25.05 8.85
C GLY A 48 -0.40 24.26 9.39
N ARG A 49 0.79 24.47 8.80
CA ARG A 49 2.06 23.92 9.28
C ARG A 49 2.38 24.41 10.69
N ALA A 50 2.40 25.73 10.89
CA ALA A 50 2.66 26.32 12.21
C ALA A 50 1.63 25.91 13.28
N SER A 51 0.36 25.68 12.90
CA SER A 51 -0.64 25.13 13.83
C SER A 51 -0.41 23.67 14.16
N THR A 52 0.03 22.88 13.18
CA THR A 52 0.30 21.45 13.34
C THR A 52 1.54 21.24 14.19
N GLU A 53 2.63 21.96 13.93
CA GLU A 53 3.87 21.95 14.72
C GLU A 53 3.60 22.27 16.19
N ARG A 54 2.83 23.32 16.50
CA ARG A 54 2.42 23.63 17.88
C ARG A 54 1.66 22.49 18.53
N THR A 55 0.81 21.80 17.77
CA THR A 55 0.05 20.64 18.26
C THR A 55 0.98 19.46 18.53
N VAL A 56 1.93 19.18 17.65
CA VAL A 56 2.96 18.15 17.83
C VAL A 56 3.80 18.44 19.06
N GLU A 57 4.20 19.69 19.27
CA GLU A 57 4.98 20.06 20.44
C GLU A 57 4.22 19.93 21.76
N SER A 58 2.90 20.10 21.73
CA SER A 58 2.04 19.88 22.90
C SER A 58 1.84 18.40 23.27
N LEU A 59 2.28 17.45 22.43
CA LEU A 59 2.16 16.03 22.72
C LEU A 59 2.97 15.67 23.97
N ALA A 60 2.32 14.95 24.88
CA ALA A 60 2.91 14.41 26.08
C ALA A 60 2.58 12.92 26.19
N ALA A 61 3.53 12.14 26.70
CA ALA A 61 3.33 10.72 26.95
C ALA A 61 2.42 10.53 28.18
N GLY A 62 1.44 9.63 28.08
CA GLY A 62 0.57 9.25 29.19
C GLY A 62 -0.44 8.20 28.78
N GLY A 63 -0.92 7.42 29.76
CA GLY A 63 -1.87 6.32 29.53
C GLY A 63 -1.21 5.04 28.99
N GLY A 64 -2.04 4.11 28.52
CA GLY A 64 -1.62 2.87 27.86
C GLY A 64 -1.58 2.98 26.33
N THR A 65 -1.77 1.86 25.65
CA THR A 65 -1.71 1.77 24.18
C THR A 65 -2.93 1.00 23.65
N ASN A 66 -3.85 1.72 23.00
CA ASN A 66 -5.07 1.21 22.37
C ASN A 66 -5.03 1.53 20.87
N ILE A 67 -4.41 0.65 20.09
CA ILE A 67 -4.19 0.83 18.66
C ILE A 67 -5.53 0.80 17.93
N LYS A 68 -6.44 -0.08 18.35
CA LYS A 68 -7.77 -0.22 17.76
C LYS A 68 -8.56 1.09 17.80
N GLU A 69 -8.65 1.76 18.94
CA GLU A 69 -9.37 3.03 19.02
C GLU A 69 -8.64 4.15 18.25
N GLY A 70 -7.31 4.12 18.22
CA GLY A 70 -6.51 5.02 17.36
C GLY A 70 -6.87 4.88 15.88
N LEU A 71 -6.91 3.65 15.37
CA LEU A 71 -7.30 3.36 13.99
C LEU A 71 -8.77 3.67 13.72
N ARG A 72 -9.65 3.46 14.70
CA ARG A 72 -11.07 3.83 14.60
C ARG A 72 -11.26 5.33 14.44
N GLU A 73 -10.53 6.15 15.19
CA GLU A 73 -10.55 7.60 15.01
C GLU A 73 -9.93 8.03 13.68
N ALA A 74 -8.85 7.37 13.23
CA ALA A 74 -8.31 7.59 11.89
C ALA A 74 -9.35 7.28 10.79
N ALA A 75 -10.07 6.15 10.90
CA ALA A 75 -11.15 5.79 9.98
C ALA A 75 -12.25 6.86 9.96
N LYS A 76 -12.72 7.34 11.12
CA LYS A 76 -13.69 8.45 11.20
C LYS A 76 -13.20 9.72 10.50
N VAL A 77 -11.91 10.04 10.60
CA VAL A 77 -11.30 11.18 9.91
C VAL A 77 -11.33 11.00 8.39
N ILE A 78 -10.98 9.81 7.90
CA ILE A 78 -10.92 9.46 6.47
C ILE A 78 -12.33 9.37 5.86
N ASP A 79 -13.26 8.72 6.56
CA ASP A 79 -14.63 8.49 6.11
C ASP A 79 -15.46 9.78 6.15
N GLY A 80 -15.18 10.66 7.12
CA GLY A 80 -15.83 11.97 7.25
C GLY A 80 -15.38 13.05 6.26
N ARG A 81 -14.57 12.70 5.26
CA ARG A 81 -14.04 13.65 4.28
C ARG A 81 -15.07 14.03 3.23
N ARG A 82 -15.35 15.32 3.11
CA ARG A 82 -16.15 15.89 2.00
C ARG A 82 -15.43 15.86 0.65
N TYR A 83 -14.10 15.99 0.69
CA TYR A 83 -13.25 15.96 -0.49
C TYR A 83 -12.28 14.79 -0.34
N ARG A 84 -12.20 13.91 -1.34
CA ARG A 84 -11.25 12.80 -1.38
C ARG A 84 -10.06 13.23 -2.26
N ASN A 85 -8.85 13.17 -1.71
CA ASN A 85 -7.64 13.29 -2.51
C ASN A 85 -7.49 12.02 -3.36
N ALA A 86 -6.78 12.11 -4.48
CA ALA A 86 -6.38 10.94 -5.25
C ALA A 86 -5.60 9.98 -4.34
N VAL A 87 -4.52 10.46 -3.72
CA VAL A 87 -3.74 9.66 -2.75
C VAL A 87 -4.21 9.92 -1.33
N THR A 88 -4.34 8.86 -0.54
CA THR A 88 -4.58 8.92 0.91
C THR A 88 -3.82 7.80 1.58
N GLY A 89 -3.13 8.09 2.70
CA GLY A 89 -2.55 7.07 3.57
C GLY A 89 -2.79 7.38 5.04
N VAL A 90 -2.66 6.36 5.89
CA VAL A 90 -2.63 6.49 7.36
C VAL A 90 -1.24 6.10 7.83
N ILE A 91 -0.63 6.91 8.69
CA ILE A 91 0.66 6.60 9.32
C ILE A 91 0.39 6.31 10.80
N LEU A 92 0.63 5.07 11.23
CA LEU A 92 0.49 4.61 12.61
C LEU A 92 1.86 4.53 13.27
N LEU A 93 2.05 5.31 14.34
CA LEU A 93 3.29 5.34 15.12
C LEU A 93 3.00 4.76 16.51
N SER A 94 3.72 3.72 16.93
CA SER A 94 3.55 3.10 18.25
C SER A 94 4.87 2.60 18.83
N ASP A 95 5.03 2.66 20.15
CA ASP A 95 6.18 2.09 20.88
C ASP A 95 5.81 0.97 21.86
N GLY A 96 4.55 0.53 21.82
CA GLY A 96 4.01 -0.44 22.78
C GLY A 96 3.04 -1.43 22.13
N GLN A 97 2.59 -2.37 22.95
CA GLN A 97 1.63 -3.42 22.58
C GLN A 97 0.18 -2.96 22.79
N ASP A 98 -0.77 -3.49 22.02
CA ASP A 98 -2.19 -3.20 22.25
C ASP A 98 -2.66 -3.90 23.53
N ASN A 99 -2.59 -3.16 24.64
CA ASN A 99 -2.85 -3.69 25.98
C ASN A 99 -4.34 -3.78 26.33
N TYR A 100 -5.26 -3.43 25.42
CA TYR A 100 -6.70 -3.34 25.71
C TYR A 100 -7.52 -4.34 24.90
N THR A 101 -7.18 -4.54 23.65
CA THR A 101 -8.01 -5.34 22.73
C THR A 101 -7.76 -6.83 22.88
N LEU A 102 -6.53 -7.20 23.26
CA LEU A 102 -6.06 -8.59 23.28
C LEU A 102 -6.10 -9.17 24.69
N SER A 103 -5.77 -8.36 25.70
CA SER A 103 -5.91 -8.69 27.14
C SER A 103 -7.33 -9.06 27.56
N SER A 104 -8.37 -8.50 26.93
CA SER A 104 -9.77 -8.90 27.19
C SER A 104 -10.11 -10.32 26.70
N ARG A 105 -9.32 -10.92 25.81
CA ARG A 105 -9.53 -12.31 25.34
C ARG A 105 -8.70 -13.34 26.11
N PHE A 106 -7.60 -12.94 26.74
CA PHE A 106 -6.64 -13.86 27.38
C PHE A 106 -7.04 -14.34 28.79
N TYR A 107 -8.25 -14.04 29.28
CA TYR A 107 -8.75 -14.75 30.46
C TYR A 107 -9.18 -16.19 30.16
N ASN A 108 -9.28 -16.60 28.89
CA ASN A 108 -9.49 -17.99 28.51
C ASN A 108 -8.81 -18.31 27.15
N GLN A 109 -7.79 -19.17 27.21
CA GLN A 109 -7.35 -20.10 26.14
C GLN A 109 -6.28 -19.63 25.13
N ASP A 110 -5.37 -20.58 24.83
CA ASP A 110 -4.32 -20.59 23.80
C ASP A 110 -4.88 -20.45 22.37
N VAL A 111 -5.42 -19.27 22.05
CA VAL A 111 -5.85 -18.93 20.69
C VAL A 111 -4.85 -17.95 20.11
N ALA A 112 -4.34 -18.26 18.91
CA ALA A 112 -3.48 -17.36 18.16
C ALA A 112 -4.09 -15.95 18.11
N THR A 113 -3.30 -14.95 18.50
CA THR A 113 -3.73 -13.56 18.55
C THR A 113 -4.13 -13.07 17.16
N ASP A 114 -5.44 -12.97 16.90
CA ASP A 114 -5.94 -12.43 15.64
C ASP A 114 -5.89 -10.90 15.66
N TYR A 115 -4.80 -10.35 15.11
CA TYR A 115 -4.60 -8.89 15.01
C TYR A 115 -5.44 -8.22 13.91
N SER A 116 -6.12 -8.99 13.03
CA SER A 116 -6.96 -8.41 11.97
C SER A 116 -8.10 -7.56 12.54
N VAL A 117 -8.54 -7.87 13.76
CA VAL A 117 -9.61 -7.18 14.51
C VAL A 117 -9.24 -5.76 14.93
N LEU A 118 -7.96 -5.39 14.85
CA LEU A 118 -7.47 -4.03 15.12
C LEU A 118 -7.78 -3.09 13.97
N VAL A 119 -7.91 -3.61 12.75
CA VAL A 119 -8.15 -2.81 11.54
C VAL A 119 -9.66 -2.57 11.38
N PRO A 120 -10.12 -1.30 11.36
CA PRO A 120 -11.51 -1.00 11.04
C PRO A 120 -11.90 -1.51 9.65
N PRO A 121 -13.10 -2.06 9.45
CA PRO A 121 -13.51 -2.61 8.15
C PRO A 121 -13.40 -1.63 6.98
N SER A 122 -13.62 -0.33 7.20
CA SER A 122 -13.49 0.71 6.16
C SER A 122 -12.05 0.99 5.73
N LEU A 123 -11.06 0.52 6.50
CA LEU A 123 -9.63 0.62 6.17
C LEU A 123 -9.08 -0.70 5.62
N ILE A 124 -9.82 -1.81 5.74
CA ILE A 124 -9.42 -3.08 5.14
C ILE A 124 -9.50 -2.95 3.62
N ARG A 125 -8.50 -3.48 2.91
CA ARG A 125 -8.47 -3.43 1.45
C ARG A 125 -9.45 -4.46 0.85
N THR A 126 -10.70 -4.07 0.71
CA THR A 126 -11.71 -4.82 -0.05
C THR A 126 -11.53 -4.55 -1.54
N GLY A 127 -11.77 -5.55 -2.39
CA GLY A 127 -11.49 -5.46 -3.83
C GLY A 127 -12.38 -4.48 -4.62
N ASP A 128 -13.15 -3.62 -3.95
CA ASP A 128 -14.20 -2.77 -4.50
C ASP A 128 -13.87 -1.26 -4.45
N GLY A 129 -12.74 -0.83 -3.87
CA GLY A 129 -12.36 0.57 -3.88
C GLY A 129 -11.21 0.92 -2.92
N SER A 130 -10.61 2.09 -3.16
CA SER A 130 -9.41 2.65 -2.51
C SER A 130 -9.55 2.84 -0.97
N SER A 131 -9.41 1.76 -0.21
CA SER A 131 -9.06 1.84 1.21
C SER A 131 -7.62 2.35 1.34
N PRO A 132 -7.35 3.39 2.13
CA PRO A 132 -6.01 3.94 2.24
C PRO A 132 -5.08 2.96 2.98
N PRO A 133 -3.84 2.75 2.49
CA PRO A 133 -2.88 1.92 3.18
C PRO A 133 -2.54 2.49 4.56
N ILE A 134 -2.34 1.60 5.53
CA ILE A 134 -1.83 1.95 6.85
C ILE A 134 -0.34 1.58 6.91
N HIS A 135 0.52 2.59 6.93
CA HIS A 135 1.95 2.42 7.15
C HIS A 135 2.23 2.45 8.65
N THR A 136 2.87 1.41 9.17
CA THR A 136 3.08 1.21 10.61
C THR A 136 4.56 1.35 10.96
N PHE A 137 4.86 2.15 12.00
CA PHE A 137 6.22 2.39 12.46
C PHE A 137 6.35 2.08 13.95
N GLY A 138 7.11 1.04 14.27
CA GLY A 138 7.37 0.59 15.63
C GLY A 138 8.59 1.28 16.24
N PHE A 139 8.46 1.93 17.40
CA PHE A 139 9.55 2.65 18.06
C PHE A 139 10.15 1.86 19.23
N GLY A 140 11.41 1.46 19.10
CA GLY A 140 12.12 0.68 20.12
C GLY A 140 11.57 -0.73 20.32
N THR A 141 12.26 -1.57 21.08
CA THR A 141 12.01 -3.03 21.16
C THR A 141 10.68 -3.44 21.78
N ASP A 142 9.96 -2.50 22.40
CA ASP A 142 8.78 -2.80 23.23
C ASP A 142 7.46 -2.76 22.44
N HIS A 143 7.50 -2.46 21.14
CA HIS A 143 6.33 -2.44 20.27
C HIS A 143 5.89 -3.85 19.87
N ASP A 144 4.60 -4.01 19.57
CA ASP A 144 4.06 -5.26 19.02
C ASP A 144 4.28 -5.33 17.50
N SER A 145 5.44 -5.83 17.09
CA SER A 145 5.80 -5.98 15.67
C SER A 145 4.82 -6.87 14.90
N ALA A 146 4.27 -7.91 15.52
CA ALA A 146 3.31 -8.81 14.89
C ALA A 146 1.99 -8.10 14.60
N ALA A 147 1.47 -7.33 15.55
CA ALA A 147 0.28 -6.50 15.34
C ALA A 147 0.51 -5.47 14.22
N MET A 148 1.61 -4.72 14.29
CA MET A 148 1.90 -3.64 13.35
C MET A 148 2.14 -4.15 11.93
N HIS A 149 2.82 -5.30 11.78
CA HIS A 149 2.97 -5.97 10.50
C HIS A 149 1.61 -6.42 9.95
N THR A 150 0.79 -7.08 10.77
CA THR A 150 -0.54 -7.57 10.35
C THR A 150 -1.45 -6.43 9.88
N ILE A 151 -1.44 -5.29 10.59
CA ILE A 151 -2.19 -4.08 10.21
C ILE A 151 -1.73 -3.53 8.86
N ALA A 152 -0.42 -3.41 8.65
CA ALA A 152 0.14 -2.93 7.39
C ALA A 152 -0.22 -3.88 6.24
N GLU A 153 -0.03 -5.18 6.43
CA GLU A 153 -0.33 -6.20 5.41
C GLU A 153 -1.81 -6.22 5.02
N ALA A 154 -2.72 -6.19 6.00
CA ALA A 154 -4.17 -6.23 5.78
C ALA A 154 -4.70 -5.01 5.00
N THR A 155 -3.98 -3.89 5.03
CA THR A 155 -4.34 -2.64 4.34
C THR A 155 -3.48 -2.37 3.11
N GLY A 156 -2.46 -3.18 2.85
CA GLY A 156 -1.50 -2.98 1.76
C GLY A 156 -0.47 -1.87 2.01
N GLY A 157 -0.29 -1.44 3.25
CA GLY A 157 0.78 -0.54 3.68
C GLY A 157 2.11 -1.24 3.95
N THR A 158 3.01 -0.54 4.63
CA THR A 158 4.37 -1.03 4.96
C THR A 158 4.63 -0.96 6.45
N PHE A 159 5.39 -1.91 6.99
CA PHE A 159 5.88 -1.88 8.37
C PHE A 159 7.37 -1.54 8.39
N ALA A 160 7.77 -0.64 9.29
CA ALA A 160 9.16 -0.30 9.54
C ALA A 160 9.46 -0.29 11.04
N PHE A 161 10.62 -0.85 11.41
CA PHE A 161 11.12 -0.83 12.78
C PHE A 161 12.12 0.31 12.97
N ILE A 162 11.87 1.15 13.97
CA ILE A 162 12.67 2.33 14.28
C ILE A 162 13.48 2.10 15.56
N GLU A 163 14.77 1.84 15.38
CA GLU A 163 15.73 1.69 16.49
C GLU A 163 16.40 3.01 16.88
N ASN A 164 16.67 3.87 15.90
CA ASN A 164 17.43 5.11 16.08
C ASN A 164 16.96 6.21 15.11
N GLU A 165 17.48 7.43 15.33
CA GLU A 165 17.07 8.64 14.59
C GLU A 165 17.42 8.60 13.09
N ALA A 166 18.52 7.96 12.71
CA ALA A 166 18.91 7.84 11.31
C ALA A 166 17.89 6.99 10.51
N VAL A 167 17.43 5.88 11.11
CA VAL A 167 16.42 5.00 10.49
C VAL A 167 15.06 5.68 10.33
N ILE A 168 14.74 6.68 11.17
CA ILE A 168 13.49 7.47 11.05
C ILE A 168 13.47 8.22 9.74
N GLN A 169 14.51 9.02 9.49
CA GLN A 169 14.50 9.90 8.32
C GLN A 169 14.37 9.09 7.04
N ASP A 170 15.11 7.98 6.92
CA ASP A 170 15.06 7.14 5.73
C ASP A 170 13.70 6.43 5.58
N SER A 171 13.19 5.81 6.64
CA SER A 171 11.93 5.04 6.57
C SER A 171 10.72 5.96 6.34
N PHE A 172 10.69 7.13 6.97
CA PHE A 172 9.64 8.12 6.75
C PHE A 172 9.78 8.82 5.41
N ALA A 173 11.00 9.18 4.99
CA ALA A 173 11.23 9.73 3.65
C ALA A 173 10.81 8.76 2.57
N GLN A 174 11.06 7.46 2.74
CA GLN A 174 10.60 6.44 1.81
C GLN A 174 9.06 6.34 1.79
N CYS A 175 8.41 6.33 2.95
CA CYS A 175 6.94 6.27 3.04
C CYS A 175 6.28 7.51 2.43
N ILE A 176 6.73 8.71 2.80
CA ILE A 176 6.20 9.97 2.29
C ILE A 176 6.55 10.12 0.80
N GLY A 177 7.79 9.80 0.43
CA GLY A 177 8.25 9.82 -0.94
C GLY A 177 7.38 8.94 -1.82
N GLY A 178 7.05 7.72 -1.36
CA GLY A 178 6.08 6.84 -2.02
C GLY A 178 4.69 7.49 -2.12
N LEU A 179 4.12 8.00 -1.02
CA LEU A 179 2.81 8.64 -1.04
C LEU A 179 2.75 9.88 -1.97
N LEU A 180 3.85 10.63 -2.09
CA LEU A 180 3.95 11.81 -2.94
C LEU A 180 4.33 11.49 -4.39
N SER A 181 4.82 10.28 -4.67
CA SER A 181 5.24 9.86 -6.00
C SER A 181 4.23 8.95 -6.70
N VAL A 182 3.07 8.66 -6.11
CA VAL A 182 2.02 7.90 -6.79
C VAL A 182 1.60 8.63 -8.07
N ALA A 183 1.89 8.03 -9.22
CA ALA A 183 1.60 8.59 -10.53
C ALA A 183 0.33 7.98 -11.13
N ALA A 184 0.07 6.70 -10.84
CA ALA A 184 -1.07 5.96 -11.34
C ALA A 184 -1.77 5.17 -10.23
N GLN A 185 -3.10 5.17 -10.26
CA GLN A 185 -3.95 4.39 -9.36
C GLN A 185 -4.78 3.40 -10.14
N GLU A 186 -5.31 2.38 -9.45
CA GLU A 186 -6.19 1.36 -10.06
C GLU A 186 -5.56 0.70 -11.30
N ALA A 187 -4.22 0.65 -11.35
CA ALA A 187 -3.47 0.09 -12.45
C ALA A 187 -3.80 -1.40 -12.58
N ARG A 188 -4.11 -1.80 -13.81
CA ARG A 188 -4.50 -3.16 -14.15
C ARG A 188 -3.85 -3.52 -15.47
N VAL A 189 -3.06 -4.58 -15.45
CA VAL A 189 -2.48 -5.18 -16.64
C VAL A 189 -3.43 -6.26 -17.12
N ALA A 190 -3.87 -6.17 -18.37
CA ALA A 190 -4.68 -7.17 -19.04
C ALA A 190 -3.91 -7.78 -20.20
N VAL A 191 -4.16 -9.06 -20.44
CA VAL A 191 -3.55 -9.83 -21.52
C VAL A 191 -4.66 -10.58 -22.24
N GLU A 192 -4.65 -10.53 -23.58
CA GLU A 192 -5.62 -11.22 -24.43
C GLU A 192 -4.88 -12.00 -25.53
N CYS A 193 -5.11 -13.30 -25.60
CA CYS A 193 -4.52 -14.20 -26.59
C CYS A 193 -5.14 -13.97 -27.97
N VAL A 194 -4.32 -13.58 -28.95
CA VAL A 194 -4.76 -13.25 -30.31
C VAL A 194 -4.92 -14.51 -31.16
N CYS A 195 -3.94 -15.41 -31.13
CA CYS A 195 -3.96 -16.59 -31.97
C CYS A 195 -4.85 -17.71 -31.40
N PRO A 196 -5.71 -18.34 -32.22
CA PRO A 196 -6.46 -19.52 -31.82
C PRO A 196 -5.53 -20.63 -31.31
N GLY A 197 -5.77 -21.11 -30.08
CA GLY A 197 -4.99 -22.19 -29.46
C GLY A 197 -3.91 -21.72 -28.49
N VAL A 198 -3.54 -20.44 -28.49
CA VAL A 198 -2.68 -19.87 -27.44
C VAL A 198 -3.49 -19.73 -26.15
N ARG A 199 -2.96 -20.24 -25.03
CA ARG A 199 -3.63 -20.18 -23.72
C ARG A 199 -2.67 -19.76 -22.63
N VAL A 200 -3.11 -18.86 -21.76
CA VAL A 200 -2.42 -18.54 -20.50
C VAL A 200 -2.68 -19.67 -19.52
N ARG A 201 -1.62 -20.36 -19.09
CA ARG A 201 -1.69 -21.45 -18.11
C ARG A 201 -1.72 -20.90 -16.67
N SER A 202 -0.86 -19.94 -16.37
CA SER A 202 -0.82 -19.31 -15.05
C SER A 202 -0.04 -18.00 -15.06
N ILE A 203 -0.24 -17.19 -14.02
CA ILE A 203 0.45 -15.93 -13.80
C ILE A 203 1.21 -16.04 -12.47
N LYS A 204 2.49 -15.67 -12.46
CA LYS A 204 3.28 -15.49 -11.24
C LYS A 204 3.24 -14.02 -10.86
N SER A 205 2.22 -13.67 -10.08
CA SER A 205 1.89 -12.31 -9.65
C SER A 205 2.27 -12.01 -8.20
N GLY A 206 2.90 -12.94 -7.47
CA GLY A 206 3.29 -12.74 -6.07
C GLY A 206 2.07 -12.40 -5.20
N ARG A 207 2.11 -11.24 -4.53
CA ARG A 207 1.04 -10.74 -3.66
C ARG A 207 -0.13 -10.07 -4.40
N TYR A 208 -0.01 -9.87 -5.71
CA TYR A 208 -1.01 -9.15 -6.49
C TYR A 208 -2.15 -10.09 -6.87
N LYS A 209 -3.38 -9.59 -6.76
CA LYS A 209 -4.55 -10.33 -7.23
C LYS A 209 -4.43 -10.51 -8.73
N SER A 210 -4.66 -11.72 -9.20
CA SER A 210 -4.59 -12.04 -10.61
C SER A 210 -5.63 -13.08 -10.97
N ARG A 211 -6.08 -13.04 -12.22
CA ARG A 211 -7.07 -13.97 -12.75
C ARG A 211 -6.64 -14.45 -14.13
N VAL A 212 -6.98 -15.70 -14.42
CA VAL A 212 -6.97 -16.29 -15.76
C VAL A 212 -8.42 -16.73 -16.01
N ASP A 213 -8.94 -16.48 -17.19
CA ASP A 213 -10.27 -16.96 -17.56
C ASP A 213 -10.33 -18.49 -17.73
N ALA A 214 -11.54 -19.03 -17.86
CA ALA A 214 -11.78 -20.47 -17.86
C ALA A 214 -11.18 -21.16 -19.11
N ASP A 215 -11.14 -20.47 -20.24
CA ASP A 215 -10.58 -20.94 -21.50
C ASP A 215 -9.09 -20.58 -21.69
N GLY A 216 -8.50 -19.82 -20.76
CA GLY A 216 -7.11 -19.37 -20.79
C GLY A 216 -6.84 -18.34 -21.88
N ARG A 217 -7.86 -17.69 -22.45
CA ARG A 217 -7.69 -16.73 -23.56
C ARG A 217 -7.44 -15.32 -23.08
N ALA A 218 -7.70 -15.01 -21.82
CA ALA A 218 -7.46 -13.72 -21.21
C ALA A 218 -6.99 -13.85 -19.76
N ALA A 219 -6.13 -12.92 -19.38
CA ALA A 219 -5.53 -12.85 -18.07
C ALA A 219 -5.51 -11.40 -17.58
N ALA A 220 -5.54 -11.19 -16.27
CA ALA A 220 -5.35 -9.86 -15.71
C ALA A 220 -4.63 -9.91 -14.36
N VAL A 221 -3.87 -8.85 -14.07
CA VAL A 221 -3.23 -8.59 -12.78
C VAL A 221 -3.69 -7.23 -12.27
N GLU A 222 -4.19 -7.20 -11.05
CA GLU A 222 -4.55 -5.96 -10.35
C GLU A 222 -3.30 -5.42 -9.66
N VAL A 223 -2.69 -4.43 -10.29
CA VAL A 223 -1.43 -3.81 -9.84
C VAL A 223 -1.69 -2.78 -8.74
N GLY A 224 -2.78 -2.02 -8.84
CA GLY A 224 -3.16 -1.01 -7.86
C GLY A 224 -2.42 0.30 -8.08
N GLU A 225 -1.68 0.78 -7.08
CA GLU A 225 -0.91 2.03 -7.19
C GLU A 225 0.48 1.79 -7.77
N LEU A 226 0.95 2.70 -8.62
CA LEU A 226 2.32 2.73 -9.16
C LEU A 226 2.95 4.09 -8.85
N TYR A 227 4.19 4.04 -8.37
CA TYR A 227 5.00 5.22 -8.13
C TYR A 227 5.69 5.70 -9.40
N ALA A 228 6.04 6.98 -9.46
CA ALA A 228 6.88 7.54 -10.51
C ALA A 228 8.21 6.75 -10.58
N ASP A 229 8.63 6.41 -11.79
CA ASP A 229 9.81 5.60 -12.09
C ASP A 229 9.82 4.18 -11.48
N GLU A 230 8.69 3.69 -10.96
CA GLU A 230 8.55 2.30 -10.49
C GLU A 230 8.28 1.35 -11.66
N GLU A 231 9.07 0.27 -11.73
CA GLU A 231 8.79 -0.86 -12.62
C GLU A 231 8.26 -2.07 -11.85
N ARG A 232 7.20 -2.69 -12.38
CA ARG A 232 6.71 -3.99 -11.89
C ARG A 232 6.73 -5.00 -13.02
N ARG A 233 7.18 -6.22 -12.70
CA ARG A 233 7.32 -7.32 -13.65
C ARG A 233 6.53 -8.52 -13.18
N PHE A 234 5.78 -9.11 -14.11
CA PHE A 234 4.98 -10.31 -13.89
C PHE A 234 5.38 -11.36 -14.90
N LEU A 235 5.34 -12.63 -14.50
CA LEU A 235 5.68 -13.75 -15.39
C LEU A 235 4.42 -14.52 -15.77
N LEU A 236 4.21 -14.69 -17.08
CA LEU A 236 3.12 -15.48 -17.64
C LEU A 236 3.67 -16.79 -18.19
N LEU A 237 3.00 -17.89 -17.86
CA LEU A 237 3.23 -19.20 -18.44
C LEU A 237 2.16 -19.42 -19.50
N VAL A 238 2.58 -19.64 -20.74
CA VAL A 238 1.70 -19.64 -21.91
C VAL A 238 1.90 -20.93 -22.69
N ASP A 239 0.80 -21.62 -22.98
CA ASP A 239 0.75 -22.75 -23.88
C ASP A 239 0.57 -22.23 -25.30
N VAL A 240 1.54 -22.52 -26.15
CA VAL A 240 1.57 -22.11 -27.54
C VAL A 240 1.48 -23.36 -28.41
N PRO A 241 0.52 -23.46 -29.35
CA PRO A 241 0.37 -24.64 -30.19
C PRO A 241 1.62 -24.86 -31.06
N ALA A 242 1.82 -26.09 -31.55
CA ALA A 242 2.86 -26.36 -32.54
C ALA A 242 2.62 -25.49 -33.80
N ALA A 243 3.70 -24.98 -34.40
CA ALA A 243 3.60 -24.19 -35.61
C ALA A 243 3.10 -25.04 -36.78
N GLY A 244 2.25 -24.49 -37.64
CA GLY A 244 2.00 -25.07 -38.95
C GLY A 244 3.26 -25.00 -39.81
N ALA A 245 3.38 -25.88 -40.80
CA ALA A 245 4.57 -25.98 -41.67
C ALA A 245 4.91 -24.69 -42.46
N THR A 246 4.03 -23.69 -42.44
CA THR A 246 4.14 -22.41 -43.16
C THR A 246 4.10 -21.18 -42.25
N ASP A 247 4.03 -21.36 -40.92
CA ASP A 247 3.96 -20.23 -39.99
C ASP A 247 5.36 -19.78 -39.57
N ASP A 248 5.82 -18.65 -40.09
CA ASP A 248 7.13 -18.07 -39.72
C ASP A 248 7.09 -17.34 -38.35
N VAL A 249 5.91 -16.84 -37.97
CA VAL A 249 5.67 -16.05 -36.74
C VAL A 249 4.30 -16.39 -36.17
N THR A 250 4.23 -16.63 -34.86
CA THR A 250 2.95 -16.74 -34.14
C THR A 250 2.75 -15.52 -33.25
N SER A 251 1.76 -14.67 -33.56
CA SER A 251 1.31 -13.63 -32.64
C SER A 251 0.59 -14.26 -31.46
N LEU A 252 1.11 -14.07 -30.25
CA LEU A 252 0.62 -14.74 -29.06
C LEU A 252 -0.52 -13.94 -28.41
N MET A 253 -0.24 -12.70 -28.03
CA MET A 253 -1.12 -11.92 -27.17
C MET A 253 -0.92 -10.42 -27.32
N LYS A 254 -1.98 -9.69 -27.02
CA LYS A 254 -1.98 -8.25 -26.77
C LYS A 254 -1.91 -8.01 -25.27
N VAL A 255 -1.08 -7.06 -24.87
CA VAL A 255 -1.00 -6.59 -23.50
C VAL A 255 -1.57 -5.18 -23.45
N SER A 256 -2.38 -4.86 -22.46
CA SER A 256 -2.81 -3.49 -22.20
C SER A 256 -2.70 -3.18 -20.71
N CYS A 257 -2.55 -1.89 -20.41
CA CYS A 257 -2.54 -1.38 -19.05
C CYS A 257 -3.56 -0.25 -18.93
N THR A 258 -4.57 -0.46 -18.08
CA THR A 258 -5.51 0.59 -17.73
C THR A 258 -5.18 1.12 -16.35
N TYR A 259 -5.17 2.44 -16.18
CA TYR A 259 -4.96 3.07 -14.88
C TYR A 259 -5.69 4.41 -14.79
N ARG A 260 -5.81 4.95 -13.58
CA ARG A 260 -6.27 6.32 -13.31
C ARG A 260 -5.04 7.20 -13.08
N ASP A 261 -4.86 8.20 -13.93
CA ASP A 261 -3.79 9.19 -13.79
C ASP A 261 -4.09 10.10 -12.59
N VAL A 262 -3.13 10.25 -11.68
CA VAL A 262 -3.32 11.00 -10.43
C VAL A 262 -3.41 12.51 -10.67
N ALA A 263 -2.71 13.04 -11.68
CA ALA A 263 -2.65 14.46 -11.96
C ALA A 263 -3.93 14.98 -12.65
N THR A 264 -4.49 14.19 -13.55
CA THR A 264 -5.67 14.53 -14.36
C THR A 264 -6.96 13.92 -13.82
N GLY A 265 -6.87 12.85 -13.03
CA GLY A 265 -8.01 12.06 -12.54
C GLY A 265 -8.68 11.20 -13.60
N GLN A 266 -8.18 11.21 -14.85
CA GLN A 266 -8.75 10.51 -15.98
C GLN A 266 -8.28 9.05 -16.03
N SER A 267 -9.13 8.17 -16.56
CA SER A 267 -8.73 6.81 -16.89
C SER A 267 -7.96 6.83 -18.21
N VAL A 268 -6.77 6.24 -18.19
CA VAL A 268 -5.88 6.07 -19.33
C VAL A 268 -5.82 4.58 -19.67
N ASP A 269 -5.89 4.28 -20.96
CA ASP A 269 -5.66 2.93 -21.51
C ASP A 269 -4.43 2.98 -22.40
N VAL A 270 -3.44 2.16 -22.07
CA VAL A 270 -2.17 2.05 -22.78
C VAL A 270 -2.10 0.68 -23.41
N ALA A 271 -2.10 0.63 -24.74
CA ALA A 271 -1.76 -0.58 -25.47
C ALA A 271 -0.25 -0.84 -25.30
N GLY A 272 0.08 -2.02 -24.81
CA GLY A 272 1.44 -2.54 -24.80
C GLY A 272 1.84 -3.09 -26.17
N GLU A 273 3.08 -3.56 -26.26
CA GLU A 273 3.58 -4.20 -27.48
C GLU A 273 2.92 -5.57 -27.71
N ASP A 274 2.65 -5.87 -28.98
CA ASP A 274 2.15 -7.18 -29.38
C ASP A 274 3.26 -8.23 -29.16
N VAL A 275 2.94 -9.28 -28.42
CA VAL A 275 3.88 -10.37 -28.13
C VAL A 275 3.79 -11.41 -29.23
N ALA A 276 4.89 -11.64 -29.95
CA ALA A 276 4.98 -12.66 -30.98
C ALA A 276 6.24 -13.51 -30.81
N VAL A 277 6.17 -14.77 -31.22
CA VAL A 277 7.33 -15.69 -31.23
C VAL A 277 7.62 -16.13 -32.65
N LYS A 278 8.88 -16.01 -33.05
CA LYS A 278 9.36 -16.57 -34.33
C LYS A 278 9.39 -18.09 -34.25
N ARG A 279 8.97 -18.75 -35.33
CA ARG A 279 8.94 -20.20 -35.46
C ARG A 279 9.96 -20.61 -36.52
N PRO A 280 11.24 -20.75 -36.16
CA PRO A 280 12.22 -21.20 -37.14
C PRO A 280 11.92 -22.65 -37.54
N VAL A 281 12.10 -22.96 -38.83
CA VAL A 281 11.89 -24.30 -39.42
C VAL A 281 12.91 -25.31 -38.88
N GLU A 282 14.09 -24.82 -38.47
CA GLU A 282 15.13 -25.59 -37.79
C GLU A 282 15.32 -25.04 -36.37
N ALA A 283 15.36 -25.93 -35.37
CA ALA A 283 15.74 -25.52 -34.03
C ALA A 283 17.22 -25.11 -34.05
N PRO A 284 17.61 -23.95 -33.48
CA PRO A 284 19.02 -23.62 -33.35
C PRO A 284 19.72 -24.73 -32.57
N GLU A 285 20.87 -25.18 -33.06
CA GLU A 285 21.72 -26.16 -32.35
C GLU A 285 21.92 -25.64 -30.92
N ALA A 286 21.60 -26.49 -29.92
CA ALA A 286 21.80 -26.13 -28.54
C ALA A 286 23.28 -25.79 -28.33
N GLU A 287 23.58 -24.56 -27.91
CA GLU A 287 24.95 -24.19 -27.53
C GLU A 287 25.43 -25.14 -26.43
N PRO A 288 26.67 -25.66 -26.56
CA PRO A 288 27.21 -26.73 -25.71
C PRO A 288 27.41 -26.34 -24.24
#